data_AF-A0AA48HMX1-F1
#
_entry.id   AF-A0AA48HMX1-F1
#
_cell.length_a   1.000
_cell.length_b   1.000
_cell.length_c   1.000
_cell.angle_alpha   90.00
_cell.angle_beta   90.00
_cell.angle_gamma   90.00
#
_symmetry.space_group_name_H-M   'P 1'
#
loop_
_entity.id
_entity.type
_entity.pdbx_description
1 polymer ?
#
loop_
_entity_poly.entity_id
_entity_poly.type
_entity_poly.pdbx_seq_one_letter_code
_entity_poly.pdbx_strand_id
1 'polypeptide(L)'
;MYIIKQLRRKNNISQSQLGKEIGVSLRTIQLYERKDANIPIKNLTKIAEYFGLTIAELYMHEVNDMGEAYTKRQPFTKHGSVFYPLEHGKYLVMAPLVLVEWHRKYIESLQSTSLTNPFQGGFVIDFLTDEPHRIFEISGDSMNDGTSNSIPNKAYVLGLEIKKESFTKSRPTSWNQSYVLVCSDRIICKQLTGYNKINKSLQCHNLNKSPEFKDFELPLDDVLQVFKIVKKQF
;
A
#
# COMPACT_ATOMS: atom_id res chain seq x y z
N MET A 1 7.49 -5.23 28.00
CA MET A 1 6.67 -5.21 26.80
C MET A 1 5.29 -5.83 26.99
N TYR A 2 4.29 -5.00 27.29
CA TYR A 2 2.91 -5.43 27.61
C TYR A 2 2.21 -6.17 26.46
N ILE A 3 2.48 -5.78 25.22
CA ILE A 3 1.90 -6.38 24.01
C ILE A 3 2.18 -7.89 23.88
N ILE A 4 3.33 -8.39 24.37
CA ILE A 4 3.65 -9.83 24.35
C ILE A 4 2.57 -10.63 25.09
N LYS A 5 2.13 -10.10 26.24
CA LYS A 5 1.08 -10.72 27.06
C LYS A 5 -0.26 -10.75 26.32
N GLN A 6 -0.58 -9.70 25.58
CA GLN A 6 -1.82 -9.60 24.81
C GLN A 6 -1.83 -10.57 23.63
N LEU A 7 -0.77 -10.59 22.83
CA LEU A 7 -0.61 -11.51 21.70
C LEU A 7 -0.69 -12.96 22.16
N ARG A 8 -0.03 -13.28 23.28
CA ARG A 8 -0.07 -14.60 23.90
C ARG A 8 -1.49 -15.00 24.31
N ARG A 9 -2.23 -14.11 24.97
CA ARG A 9 -3.63 -14.36 25.38
C ARG A 9 -4.57 -14.51 24.19
N LYS A 10 -4.43 -13.67 23.15
CA LYS A 10 -5.22 -13.74 21.91
C LYS A 10 -5.03 -15.07 21.17
N ASN A 11 -3.82 -15.62 21.21
CA ASN A 11 -3.48 -16.92 20.64
C ASN A 11 -3.73 -18.10 21.61
N ASN A 12 -4.38 -17.88 22.75
CA ASN A 12 -4.71 -18.90 23.74
C ASN A 12 -3.52 -19.75 24.23
N ILE A 13 -2.31 -19.16 24.30
CA ILE A 13 -1.10 -19.83 24.77
C ILE A 13 -0.69 -19.37 26.18
N SER A 14 -0.06 -20.25 26.94
CA SER A 14 0.50 -19.97 28.27
C SER A 14 1.91 -19.38 28.18
N GLN A 15 2.38 -18.73 29.25
CA GLN A 15 3.74 -18.18 29.30
C GLN A 15 4.80 -19.30 29.15
N SER A 16 4.50 -20.49 29.67
CA SER A 16 5.41 -21.64 29.55
C SER A 16 5.47 -22.17 28.12
N GLN A 17 4.35 -22.17 27.39
CA GLN A 17 4.34 -22.55 25.98
C GLN A 17 5.13 -21.55 25.14
N LEU A 18 4.87 -20.24 25.30
CA LEU A 18 5.63 -19.21 24.58
C LEU A 18 7.14 -19.32 24.88
N GLY A 19 7.51 -19.55 26.13
CA GLY A 19 8.91 -19.76 26.52
C GLY A 19 9.54 -20.95 25.81
N LYS A 20 8.81 -22.06 25.71
CA LYS A 20 9.27 -23.26 24.99
C LYS A 20 9.50 -22.98 23.50
N GLU A 21 8.57 -22.29 22.85
CA GLU A 21 8.64 -21.98 21.41
C GLU A 21 9.83 -21.07 21.06
N ILE A 22 10.08 -20.02 21.85
CA ILE A 22 11.20 -19.10 21.57
C ILE A 22 12.52 -19.52 22.24
N GLY A 23 12.50 -20.61 23.01
CA GLY A 23 13.68 -21.20 23.67
C GLY A 23 14.18 -20.42 24.88
N VAL A 24 13.29 -19.94 25.74
CA VAL A 24 13.61 -19.24 27.00
C VAL A 24 12.77 -19.75 28.18
N SER A 25 13.21 -19.46 29.41
CA SER A 25 12.49 -19.91 30.60
C SER A 25 11.15 -19.19 30.81
N LEU A 26 10.22 -19.82 31.55
CA LEU A 26 8.98 -19.17 32.02
C LEU A 26 9.27 -17.82 32.71
N ARG A 27 10.29 -17.78 33.56
CA ARG A 27 10.71 -16.58 34.29
C ARG A 27 11.15 -15.46 33.34
N THR A 28 11.78 -15.82 32.23
CA THR A 28 12.19 -14.89 31.18
C THR A 28 10.97 -14.28 30.48
N ILE A 29 9.95 -15.08 30.14
CA ILE A 29 8.70 -14.56 29.57
C ILE A 29 7.99 -13.62 30.55
N GLN A 30 7.91 -14.00 31.83
CA GLN A 30 7.33 -13.14 32.87
C GLN A 30 8.06 -11.81 33.00
N LEU A 31 9.39 -11.79 32.82
CA LEU A 31 10.18 -10.56 32.80
C LEU A 31 9.84 -9.73 31.56
N TYR A 32 9.78 -10.34 30.38
CA TYR A 32 9.49 -9.67 29.11
C TYR A 32 8.10 -9.05 29.06
N GLU A 33 7.11 -9.66 29.70
CA GLU A 33 5.73 -9.15 29.78
C GLU A 33 5.55 -7.96 30.76
N ARG A 34 6.57 -7.56 31.53
CA ARG A 34 6.52 -6.37 32.42
C ARG A 34 6.65 -5.08 31.61
N LYS A 35 6.08 -3.97 32.10
CA LYS A 35 6.34 -2.64 31.52
C LYS A 35 7.85 -2.34 31.53
N ASP A 36 8.34 -1.68 30.49
CA ASP A 36 9.74 -1.24 30.34
C ASP A 36 10.80 -2.35 30.39
N ALA A 37 10.40 -3.60 30.12
CA ALA A 37 11.34 -4.71 30.06
C ALA A 37 12.38 -4.52 28.95
N ASN A 38 13.66 -4.54 29.30
CA ASN A 38 14.74 -4.56 28.33
C ASN A 38 14.88 -5.99 27.76
N ILE A 39 14.46 -6.18 26.51
CA ILE A 39 14.47 -7.47 25.82
C ILE A 39 15.64 -7.49 24.83
N PRO A 40 16.58 -8.45 24.93
CA PRO A 40 17.65 -8.59 23.94
C PRO A 40 17.09 -8.75 22.53
N ILE A 41 17.67 -8.05 21.55
CA ILE A 41 17.17 -8.02 20.17
C ILE A 41 16.95 -9.41 19.57
N LYS A 42 17.86 -10.35 19.85
CA LYS A 42 17.76 -11.76 19.45
C LYS A 42 16.45 -12.42 19.89
N ASN A 43 16.01 -12.16 21.12
CA ASN A 43 14.79 -12.74 21.65
C ASN A 43 13.56 -11.97 21.17
N LEU A 44 13.70 -10.66 20.95
CA LEU A 44 12.65 -9.84 20.35
C LEU A 44 12.35 -10.29 18.91
N THR A 45 13.38 -10.59 18.11
CA THR A 45 13.24 -11.18 16.76
C THR A 45 12.44 -12.47 16.79
N LYS A 46 12.79 -13.41 17.68
CA LYS A 46 12.06 -14.68 17.81
C LYS A 46 10.60 -14.51 18.20
N ILE A 47 10.32 -13.55 19.09
CA ILE A 47 8.96 -13.20 19.49
C ILE A 47 8.18 -12.63 18.30
N ALA A 48 8.82 -11.76 17.51
CA ALA A 48 8.23 -11.16 16.32
C ALA A 48 7.89 -12.25 15.29
N GLU A 49 8.86 -13.10 14.95
CA GLU A 49 8.70 -14.24 14.04
C GLU A 49 7.58 -15.18 14.50
N TYR A 50 7.54 -15.53 15.79
CA TYR A 50 6.50 -16.41 16.35
C TYR A 50 5.09 -15.85 16.15
N PHE A 51 4.91 -14.53 16.27
CA PHE A 51 3.62 -13.88 16.07
C PHE A 51 3.38 -13.39 14.63
N GLY A 52 4.30 -13.65 13.71
CA GLY A 52 4.21 -13.17 12.32
C GLY A 52 4.28 -11.65 12.19
N LEU A 53 5.00 -10.98 13.10
CA LEU A 53 5.18 -9.54 13.15
C LEU A 53 6.66 -9.18 12.92
N THR A 54 6.89 -7.93 12.56
CA THR A 54 8.19 -7.27 12.63
C THR A 54 8.44 -6.71 14.04
N ILE A 55 9.70 -6.46 14.37
CA ILE A 55 10.07 -5.77 15.63
C ILE A 55 9.43 -4.38 15.70
N ALA A 56 9.34 -3.68 14.56
CA ALA A 56 8.71 -2.37 14.50
C ALA A 56 7.22 -2.42 14.86
N GLU A 57 6.47 -3.40 14.33
CA GLU A 57 5.05 -3.61 14.67
C GLU A 57 4.86 -3.93 16.15
N LEU A 58 5.74 -4.77 16.71
CA LEU A 58 5.75 -5.06 18.15
C LEU A 58 5.86 -3.78 19.00
N TYR A 59 6.75 -2.85 18.66
CA TYR A 59 6.88 -1.58 19.36
C TYR A 59 5.72 -0.61 19.09
N MET A 60 5.22 -0.54 17.85
CA MET A 60 4.04 0.27 17.53
C MET A 60 2.84 -0.13 18.38
N HIS A 61 2.61 -1.43 18.54
CA HIS A 61 1.54 -1.94 19.39
C HIS A 61 1.78 -1.65 20.89
N GLU A 62 3.02 -1.66 21.38
CA GLU A 62 3.32 -1.28 22.77
C GLU A 62 3.06 0.20 23.05
N VAL A 63 3.44 1.10 22.13
CA VAL A 63 3.21 2.53 22.24
C VAL A 63 1.71 2.86 22.21
N ASN A 64 0.95 2.15 21.39
CA ASN A 64 -0.51 2.34 21.27
C ASN A 64 -1.28 1.94 22.55
N ASP A 65 -0.76 1.03 23.37
CA ASP A 65 -1.39 0.60 24.64
C ASP A 65 -1.00 1.49 25.85
N MET A 66 0.12 2.23 25.78
CA MET A 66 0.55 3.13 26.87
C MET A 66 -0.17 4.48 26.86
N GLY A 67 -0.73 4.89 25.73
CA GLY A 67 -1.64 6.02 25.63
C GLY A 67 -3.08 5.54 25.61
N GLU A 68 -3.73 5.44 26.77
CA GLU A 68 -5.18 5.25 26.80
C GLU A 68 -5.88 6.48 26.20
N ALA A 69 -6.13 6.44 24.88
CA ALA A 69 -7.32 6.94 24.19
C ALA A 69 -7.24 6.84 22.64
N TYR A 70 -6.56 5.85 22.03
CA TYR A 70 -6.46 5.84 20.56
C TYR A 70 -7.41 4.83 19.93
N THR A 71 -8.47 5.38 19.31
CA THR A 71 -9.50 4.74 18.45
C THR A 71 -10.00 3.35 18.88
N LYS A 72 -11.31 3.24 19.19
CA LYS A 72 -12.03 1.95 19.40
C LYS A 72 -11.89 0.92 18.26
N ARG A 73 -11.21 1.25 17.15
CA ARG A 73 -11.11 0.43 15.94
C ARG A 73 -9.69 -0.11 15.82
N GLN A 74 -9.58 -1.44 15.85
CA GLN A 74 -8.32 -2.15 15.63
C GLN A 74 -7.86 -1.99 14.18
N PRO A 75 -6.54 -2.03 13.91
CA PRO A 75 -6.03 -2.14 12.54
C PRO A 75 -6.62 -3.36 11.83
N PHE A 76 -6.83 -3.23 10.53
CA PHE A 76 -7.37 -4.31 9.70
C PHE A 76 -6.65 -4.40 8.36
N THR A 77 -6.61 -5.60 7.79
CA THR A 77 -5.92 -5.89 6.53
C THR A 77 -6.92 -6.16 5.44
N LYS A 78 -6.67 -5.62 4.25
CA LYS A 78 -7.48 -5.84 3.06
C LYS A 78 -6.65 -5.73 1.79
N HIS A 79 -6.75 -6.71 0.89
CA HIS A 79 -6.01 -6.76 -0.38
C HIS A 79 -4.50 -6.52 -0.25
N GLY A 80 -3.88 -6.98 0.84
CA GLY A 80 -2.45 -6.78 1.11
C GLY A 80 -2.08 -5.40 1.66
N SER A 81 -3.07 -4.53 1.92
CA SER A 81 -2.91 -3.25 2.61
C SER A 81 -3.36 -3.35 4.06
N VAL A 82 -2.66 -2.66 4.97
CA VAL A 82 -3.02 -2.56 6.39
C VAL A 82 -3.53 -1.15 6.68
N PHE A 83 -4.69 -1.06 7.30
CA PHE A 83 -5.37 0.18 7.63
C PHE A 83 -5.31 0.38 9.14
N TYR A 84 -4.69 1.48 9.56
CA TYR A 84 -4.62 1.92 10.95
C TYR A 84 -5.62 3.05 11.15
N PRO A 85 -6.73 2.82 11.88
CA PRO A 85 -7.67 3.89 12.20
C PRO A 85 -6.99 4.99 13.01
N LEU A 86 -7.26 6.24 12.63
CA LEU A 86 -6.82 7.44 13.31
C LEU A 86 -8.06 8.21 13.81
N GLU A 87 -7.84 9.29 14.56
CA GLU A 87 -8.92 10.17 14.98
C GLU A 87 -9.58 10.90 13.80
N HIS A 88 -10.79 11.41 14.02
CA HIS A 88 -11.57 12.19 13.05
C HIS A 88 -11.82 11.50 11.70
N GLY A 89 -12.00 10.17 11.71
CA GLY A 89 -12.35 9.40 10.51
C GLY A 89 -11.21 9.21 9.51
N LYS A 90 -9.97 9.51 9.92
CA LYS A 90 -8.78 9.29 9.10
C LYS A 90 -8.21 7.89 9.29
N TYR A 91 -7.42 7.45 8.32
CA TYR A 91 -6.72 6.16 8.35
C TYR A 91 -5.31 6.36 7.80
N LEU A 92 -4.31 5.75 8.44
CA LEU A 92 -3.02 5.49 7.81
C LEU A 92 -3.12 4.15 7.07
N VAL A 93 -2.90 4.16 5.76
CA VAL A 93 -2.93 2.97 4.92
C VAL A 93 -1.52 2.63 4.49
N MET A 94 -1.05 1.46 4.93
CA MET A 94 0.18 0.83 4.47
C MET A 94 -0.16 -0.06 3.28
N ALA A 95 0.20 0.33 2.07
CA ALA A 95 -0.13 -0.40 0.85
C ALA A 95 1.14 -0.86 0.11
N PRO A 96 1.06 -1.94 -0.72
CA PRO A 96 2.17 -2.37 -1.55
C PRO A 96 2.69 -1.23 -2.43
N LEU A 97 3.99 -1.01 -2.42
CA LEU A 97 4.68 0.06 -3.13
C LEU A 97 5.46 -0.52 -4.32
N VAL A 98 5.25 0.01 -5.51
CA VAL A 98 6.03 -0.33 -6.70
C VAL A 98 6.98 0.83 -7.00
N LEU A 99 8.27 0.60 -6.75
CA LEU A 99 9.35 1.52 -7.10
C LEU A 99 9.63 1.47 -8.61
N VAL A 100 10.19 2.55 -9.14
CA VAL A 100 10.51 2.65 -10.58
C VAL A 100 11.44 1.52 -11.02
N GLU A 101 12.43 1.18 -10.20
CA GLU A 101 13.39 0.10 -10.45
C GLU A 101 12.74 -1.29 -10.43
N TRP A 102 11.52 -1.39 -9.92
CA TRP A 102 10.73 -2.62 -9.83
C TRP A 102 9.57 -2.70 -10.82
N HIS A 103 9.32 -1.68 -11.64
CA HIS A 103 8.22 -1.68 -12.62
C HIS A 103 8.21 -2.93 -13.51
N ARG A 104 9.35 -3.30 -14.10
CA ARG A 104 9.44 -4.49 -14.96
C ARG A 104 9.10 -5.78 -14.20
N LYS A 105 9.68 -5.96 -12.99
CA LYS A 105 9.42 -7.14 -12.15
C LYS A 105 7.96 -7.22 -11.72
N TYR A 106 7.34 -6.07 -11.46
CA TYR A 106 5.93 -6.00 -11.13
C TYR A 106 5.05 -6.48 -12.30
N ILE A 107 5.31 -6.02 -13.52
CA ILE A 107 4.59 -6.48 -14.72
C ILE A 107 4.76 -7.99 -14.91
N GLU A 108 6.00 -8.51 -14.77
CA GLU A 108 6.29 -9.95 -14.84
C GLU A 108 5.55 -10.76 -13.76
N SER A 109 5.41 -10.22 -12.55
CA SER A 109 4.66 -10.86 -11.46
C SER A 109 3.16 -10.98 -11.71
N LEU A 110 2.59 -10.17 -12.63
CA LEU A 110 1.18 -10.33 -13.02
C LEU A 110 0.98 -11.56 -13.91
N GLN A 111 2.04 -12.05 -14.54
CA GLN A 111 2.02 -13.22 -15.42
C GLN A 111 2.50 -14.49 -14.71
N SER A 112 3.32 -14.35 -13.65
CA SER A 112 3.94 -15.47 -12.91
C SER A 112 3.64 -15.41 -11.42
N THR A 113 3.23 -16.55 -10.85
CA THR A 113 2.73 -16.67 -9.46
C THR A 113 3.82 -16.58 -8.38
N SER A 114 5.12 -16.49 -8.74
CA SER A 114 6.22 -16.68 -7.79
C SER A 114 6.85 -15.39 -7.23
N LEU A 115 6.49 -14.21 -7.75
CA LEU A 115 7.14 -12.94 -7.38
C LEU A 115 6.25 -12.14 -6.41
N THR A 116 6.76 -11.90 -5.20
CA THR A 116 6.10 -11.06 -4.19
C THR A 116 6.76 -9.69 -4.13
N ASN A 117 5.98 -8.62 -4.22
CA ASN A 117 6.47 -7.25 -4.03
C ASN A 117 6.83 -7.03 -2.54
N PRO A 118 8.11 -6.76 -2.19
CA PRO A 118 8.52 -6.66 -0.79
C PRO A 118 8.27 -5.28 -0.18
N PHE A 119 7.94 -4.26 -0.98
CA PHE A 119 7.88 -2.89 -0.47
C PHE A 119 6.47 -2.49 -0.06
N GLN A 120 6.39 -1.70 1.00
CA GLN A 120 5.19 -1.03 1.45
C GLN A 120 5.45 0.46 1.63
N GLY A 121 4.42 1.28 1.43
CA GLY A 121 4.44 2.72 1.68
C GLY A 121 3.17 3.17 2.40
N GLY A 122 3.19 4.37 2.99
CA GLY A 122 2.12 4.88 3.85
C GLY A 122 1.44 6.15 3.31
N PHE A 123 0.10 6.15 3.27
CA PHE A 123 -0.70 7.34 3.00
C PHE A 123 -1.75 7.54 4.09
N VAL A 124 -1.95 8.79 4.52
CA VAL A 124 -3.11 9.16 5.33
C VAL A 124 -4.30 9.45 4.42
N ILE A 125 -5.43 8.78 4.59
CA ILE A 125 -6.68 9.02 3.85
C ILE A 125 -7.84 9.28 4.83
N ASP A 126 -8.92 9.87 4.35
CA ASP A 126 -10.14 10.21 5.09
C ASP A 126 -11.38 9.46 4.56
N PHE A 127 -11.15 8.42 3.76
CA PHE A 127 -12.18 7.53 3.21
C PHE A 127 -11.72 6.07 3.33
N LEU A 128 -12.66 5.14 3.20
CA LEU A 128 -12.38 3.71 3.08
C LEU A 128 -13.09 3.17 1.84
N THR A 129 -12.45 2.24 1.13
CA THR A 129 -13.05 1.65 -0.06
C THR A 129 -12.84 0.14 -0.19
N ASP A 130 -13.77 -0.44 -0.96
CA ASP A 130 -13.73 -1.70 -1.72
C ASP A 130 -12.36 -2.17 -2.24
N GLU A 131 -11.71 -1.23 -2.91
CA GLU A 131 -10.77 -1.54 -3.98
C GLU A 131 -9.35 -1.79 -3.46
N PRO A 132 -8.58 -2.67 -4.12
CA PRO A 132 -7.16 -2.82 -3.86
C PRO A 132 -6.42 -1.47 -3.97
N HIS A 133 -5.62 -1.17 -2.95
CA HIS A 133 -4.77 0.01 -2.92
C HIS A 133 -3.36 -0.37 -3.39
N ARG A 134 -2.74 0.50 -4.17
CA ARG A 134 -1.34 0.34 -4.58
C ARG A 134 -0.65 1.68 -4.64
N ILE A 135 0.61 1.72 -4.23
CA ILE A 135 1.44 2.91 -4.36
C ILE A 135 2.39 2.71 -5.53
N PHE A 136 2.55 3.73 -6.35
CA PHE A 136 3.53 3.76 -7.43
C PHE A 136 4.44 4.96 -7.25
N GLU A 137 5.74 4.74 -7.43
CA GLU A 137 6.69 5.81 -7.69
C GLU A 137 6.62 6.18 -9.18
N ILE A 138 6.44 7.46 -9.48
CA ILE A 138 6.24 7.94 -10.84
C ILE A 138 7.58 8.21 -11.52
N SER A 139 7.70 7.76 -12.77
CA SER A 139 8.86 8.00 -13.64
C SER A 139 8.51 9.04 -14.71
N GLY A 140 9.35 10.08 -14.80
CA GLY A 140 9.29 11.14 -15.80
C GLY A 140 8.29 12.25 -15.51
N ASP A 141 8.42 13.36 -16.24
CA ASP A 141 7.71 14.62 -15.98
C ASP A 141 6.51 14.88 -16.90
N SER A 142 6.02 13.86 -17.59
CA SER A 142 4.87 14.00 -18.51
C SER A 142 3.58 14.50 -17.84
N MET A 143 3.46 14.34 -16.52
CA MET A 143 2.33 14.81 -15.73
C MET A 143 2.69 16.02 -14.86
N ASN A 144 3.85 16.63 -15.11
CA ASN A 144 4.35 17.79 -14.38
C ASN A 144 4.08 19.09 -15.13
N ASP A 145 3.00 19.78 -14.78
CA ASP A 145 2.62 21.07 -15.36
C ASP A 145 2.84 22.25 -14.40
N GLY A 146 3.48 22.01 -13.25
CA GLY A 146 3.70 23.00 -12.19
C GLY A 146 2.43 23.41 -11.43
N THR A 147 1.27 22.81 -11.70
CA THR A 147 0.01 23.14 -11.01
C THR A 147 -0.20 22.29 -9.75
N SER A 148 -1.26 22.59 -9.00
CA SER A 148 -1.71 21.73 -7.91
C SER A 148 -2.10 20.32 -8.35
N ASN A 149 -2.39 20.10 -9.64
CA ASN A 149 -2.71 18.80 -10.22
C ASN A 149 -1.46 18.04 -10.71
N SER A 150 -0.30 18.70 -10.75
CA SER A 150 0.98 18.12 -11.16
C SER A 150 1.32 16.83 -10.42
N ILE A 151 1.89 15.87 -11.15
CA ILE A 151 2.50 14.65 -10.65
C ILE A 151 3.93 14.60 -11.23
N PRO A 152 4.92 15.16 -10.51
CA PRO A 152 6.30 15.23 -10.96
C PRO A 152 6.99 13.87 -10.95
N ASN A 153 8.12 13.80 -11.63
CA ASN A 153 9.03 12.66 -11.52
C ASN A 153 9.37 12.39 -10.04
N LYS A 154 9.49 11.11 -9.67
CA LYS A 154 9.74 10.62 -8.29
C LYS A 154 8.63 10.88 -7.27
N ALA A 155 7.48 11.42 -7.69
CA ALA A 155 6.30 11.48 -6.83
C ALA A 155 5.79 10.08 -6.49
N TYR A 156 5.25 9.91 -5.30
CA TYR A 156 4.52 8.71 -4.91
C TYR A 156 3.03 8.96 -5.03
N VAL A 157 2.30 8.05 -5.68
CA VAL A 157 0.86 8.14 -5.84
C VAL A 157 0.15 6.94 -5.26
N LEU A 158 -0.93 7.18 -4.50
CA LEU A 158 -1.86 6.15 -4.06
C LEU A 158 -2.93 5.96 -5.12
N GLY A 159 -3.01 4.75 -5.67
CA GLY A 159 -3.97 4.34 -6.67
C GLY A 159 -4.99 3.33 -6.13
N LEU A 160 -6.26 3.49 -6.50
CA LEU A 160 -7.32 2.50 -6.29
C LEU A 160 -7.51 1.70 -7.58
N GLU A 161 -7.39 0.37 -7.50
CA GLU A 161 -7.59 -0.51 -8.65
C GLU A 161 -9.05 -0.44 -9.13
N ILE A 162 -9.23 -0.22 -10.43
CA ILE A 162 -10.55 -0.25 -11.07
C ILE A 162 -10.53 -1.20 -12.27
N LYS A 163 -11.69 -1.76 -12.58
CA LYS A 163 -11.86 -2.59 -13.78
C LYS A 163 -11.74 -1.73 -15.03
N LYS A 164 -10.82 -2.07 -15.94
CA LYS A 164 -10.60 -1.31 -17.19
C LYS A 164 -11.84 -1.27 -18.09
N GLU A 165 -12.71 -2.27 -17.99
CA GLU A 165 -13.99 -2.34 -18.71
C GLU A 165 -14.94 -1.21 -18.29
N SER A 166 -14.73 -0.59 -17.12
CA SER A 166 -15.53 0.56 -16.66
C SER A 166 -15.48 1.75 -17.62
N PHE A 167 -14.39 1.91 -18.38
CA PHE A 167 -14.23 2.97 -19.38
C PHE A 167 -15.06 2.75 -20.66
N THR A 168 -15.56 1.53 -20.87
CA THR A 168 -16.34 1.18 -22.07
C THR A 168 -17.84 1.49 -21.92
N LYS A 169 -18.29 1.80 -20.69
CA LYS A 169 -19.70 2.03 -20.36
C LYS A 169 -20.23 3.33 -20.96
N SER A 170 -21.55 3.42 -21.16
CA SER A 170 -22.22 4.56 -21.81
C SER A 170 -22.14 5.88 -21.06
N ARG A 171 -21.97 5.86 -19.72
CA ARG A 171 -21.68 7.03 -18.89
C ARG A 171 -20.47 6.73 -17.98
N PRO A 172 -19.25 6.93 -18.46
CA PRO A 172 -18.07 6.86 -17.61
C PRO A 172 -17.99 8.13 -16.75
N THR A 173 -17.94 8.00 -15.43
CA THR A 173 -17.92 9.11 -14.46
C THR A 173 -16.49 9.59 -14.12
N SER A 174 -15.47 9.11 -14.82
CA SER A 174 -14.09 9.21 -14.33
C SER A 174 -13.09 9.75 -15.37
N TRP A 175 -13.57 10.46 -16.39
CA TRP A 175 -12.72 11.22 -17.31
C TRP A 175 -12.08 12.43 -16.63
N ASN A 176 -11.02 12.95 -17.25
CA ASN A 176 -10.23 14.09 -16.77
C ASN A 176 -9.61 13.86 -15.39
N GLN A 177 -9.39 12.58 -15.03
CA GLN A 177 -8.69 12.17 -13.81
C GLN A 177 -7.38 11.48 -14.19
N SER A 178 -6.41 11.52 -13.27
CA SER A 178 -5.10 10.91 -13.46
C SER A 178 -5.12 9.45 -13.01
N TYR A 179 -4.47 8.60 -13.80
CA TYR A 179 -4.40 7.16 -13.60
C TYR A 179 -2.97 6.67 -13.73
N VAL A 180 -2.65 5.62 -13.00
CA VAL A 180 -1.52 4.75 -13.32
C VAL A 180 -2.06 3.60 -14.16
N LEU A 181 -1.47 3.39 -15.34
CA LEU A 181 -1.79 2.30 -16.26
C LEU A 181 -0.61 1.35 -16.28
N VAL A 182 -0.86 0.12 -15.85
CA VAL A 182 0.10 -0.97 -15.94
C VAL A 182 -0.14 -1.65 -17.28
N CYS A 183 0.77 -1.43 -18.22
CA CYS A 183 0.72 -2.03 -19.55
C CYS A 183 1.56 -3.31 -19.58
N SER A 184 1.47 -4.08 -20.66
CA SER A 184 2.26 -5.29 -20.85
C SER A 184 3.77 -5.09 -20.87
N ASP A 185 4.24 -3.87 -21.20
CA ASP A 185 5.65 -3.53 -21.37
C ASP A 185 6.14 -2.40 -20.44
N ARG A 186 5.23 -1.56 -19.92
CA ARG A 186 5.58 -0.36 -19.13
C ARG A 186 4.48 0.04 -18.15
N ILE A 187 4.85 0.85 -17.17
CA ILE A 187 3.90 1.52 -16.27
C ILE A 187 3.95 3.02 -16.57
N ILE A 188 2.78 3.62 -16.84
CA ILE A 188 2.67 5.04 -17.19
C ILE A 188 1.64 5.75 -16.32
N CYS A 189 1.88 7.04 -16.06
CA CYS A 189 0.92 7.93 -15.42
C CYS A 189 0.37 8.92 -16.46
N LYS A 190 -0.95 8.95 -16.64
CA LYS A 190 -1.63 9.78 -17.65
C LYS A 190 -2.99 10.26 -17.15
N GLN A 191 -3.45 11.39 -17.67
CA GLN A 191 -4.87 11.75 -17.55
C GLN A 191 -5.66 11.01 -18.65
N LEU A 192 -6.78 10.39 -18.29
CA LEU A 192 -7.66 9.77 -19.28
C LEU A 192 -8.79 10.72 -19.65
N THR A 193 -8.91 11.02 -20.95
CA THR A 193 -9.88 12.01 -21.46
C THR A 193 -11.05 11.38 -22.22
N GLY A 194 -10.92 10.12 -22.65
CA GLY A 194 -11.98 9.42 -23.36
C GLY A 194 -11.63 7.98 -23.73
N TYR A 195 -12.57 7.33 -24.42
CA TYR A 195 -12.43 6.00 -24.99
C TYR A 195 -12.94 5.99 -26.43
N ASN A 196 -12.08 5.57 -27.36
CA ASN A 196 -12.42 5.39 -28.75
C ASN A 196 -12.98 3.98 -28.97
N LYS A 197 -14.28 3.89 -29.25
CA LYS A 197 -14.99 2.60 -29.43
C LYS A 197 -14.58 1.85 -30.70
N ILE A 198 -14.12 2.56 -31.73
CA ILE A 198 -13.73 1.96 -33.02
C ILE A 198 -12.40 1.24 -32.84
N ASN A 199 -11.41 1.95 -32.29
CA ASN A 199 -10.05 1.44 -32.08
C ASN A 199 -9.88 0.65 -30.78
N LYS A 200 -10.92 0.64 -29.92
CA LYS A 200 -10.90 0.07 -28.57
C LYS A 200 -9.74 0.61 -27.72
N SER A 201 -9.47 1.91 -27.82
CA SER A 201 -8.33 2.57 -27.19
C SER A 201 -8.73 3.66 -26.19
N LEU A 202 -7.96 3.81 -25.13
CA LEU A 202 -8.04 4.91 -24.17
C LEU A 202 -7.32 6.14 -24.75
N GLN A 203 -7.90 7.32 -24.58
CA GLN A 203 -7.26 8.58 -24.92
C GLN A 203 -6.46 9.06 -23.72
N CYS A 204 -5.14 9.10 -23.88
CA CYS A 204 -4.17 9.47 -22.85
C CYS A 204 -3.65 10.88 -23.09
N HIS A 205 -3.86 11.75 -22.10
CA HIS A 205 -3.41 13.13 -22.08
C HIS A 205 -2.24 13.33 -21.12
N ASN A 206 -1.28 14.17 -21.53
CA ASN A 206 -0.18 14.63 -20.69
C ASN A 206 -0.49 16.04 -20.17
N LEU A 207 -0.37 16.26 -18.85
CA LEU A 207 -0.54 17.60 -18.30
C LEU A 207 0.61 18.53 -18.71
N ASN A 208 1.82 17.98 -18.83
CA ASN A 208 2.98 18.74 -19.26
C ASN A 208 2.88 19.06 -20.76
N LYS A 209 2.96 20.35 -21.11
CA LYS A 209 2.78 20.88 -22.47
C LYS A 209 4.08 20.94 -23.28
N SER A 210 5.21 20.48 -22.73
CA SER A 210 6.46 20.47 -23.50
C SER A 210 6.33 19.59 -24.76
N PRO A 211 6.97 19.95 -25.89
CA PRO A 211 6.74 19.32 -27.19
C PRO A 211 7.00 17.80 -27.26
N GLU A 212 7.83 17.28 -26.36
CA GLU A 212 8.13 15.86 -26.22
C GLU A 212 6.97 15.02 -25.64
N PHE A 213 6.02 15.66 -24.93
CA PHE A 213 4.87 15.01 -24.33
C PHE A 213 3.63 15.21 -25.19
N LYS A 214 3.42 14.29 -26.13
CA LYS A 214 2.25 14.29 -27.00
C LYS A 214 1.20 13.32 -26.49
N ASP A 215 -0.06 13.73 -26.62
CA ASP A 215 -1.21 12.87 -26.38
C ASP A 215 -1.22 11.70 -27.37
N PHE A 216 -1.76 10.56 -26.92
CA PHE A 216 -1.78 9.34 -27.71
C PHE A 216 -2.98 8.46 -27.35
N GLU A 217 -3.29 7.52 -28.23
CA GLU A 217 -4.24 6.45 -27.95
C GLU A 217 -3.50 5.21 -27.44
N LEU A 218 -4.04 4.58 -26.40
CA LEU A 218 -3.52 3.34 -25.82
C LEU A 218 -4.56 2.22 -25.99
N PRO A 219 -4.26 1.14 -26.74
CA PRO A 219 -5.16 -0.01 -26.85
C PRO A 219 -5.53 -0.56 -25.47
N LEU A 220 -6.81 -0.82 -25.22
CA LEU A 220 -7.28 -1.33 -23.92
C LEU A 220 -6.75 -2.75 -23.63
N ASP A 221 -6.42 -3.50 -24.67
CA ASP A 221 -5.84 -4.85 -24.57
C ASP A 221 -4.40 -4.82 -24.03
N ASP A 222 -3.65 -3.76 -24.29
CA ASP A 222 -2.27 -3.58 -23.76
C ASP A 222 -2.27 -3.25 -22.26
N VAL A 223 -3.41 -2.84 -21.72
CA VAL A 223 -3.58 -2.45 -20.31
C VAL A 223 -3.91 -3.68 -19.46
N LEU A 224 -2.98 -4.07 -18.58
CA LEU A 224 -3.14 -5.18 -17.64
C LEU A 224 -3.94 -4.77 -16.40
N GLN A 225 -3.62 -3.62 -15.81
CA GLN A 225 -4.31 -3.07 -14.63
C GLN A 225 -4.44 -1.55 -14.73
N VAL A 226 -5.47 -0.99 -14.09
CA VAL A 226 -5.70 0.45 -14.01
C VAL A 226 -5.91 0.87 -12.56
N PHE A 227 -5.21 1.92 -12.15
CA PHE A 227 -5.33 2.50 -10.82
C PHE A 227 -5.71 3.97 -10.92
N LYS A 228 -6.87 4.33 -10.36
CA LYS A 228 -7.29 5.72 -10.22
C LYS A 228 -6.47 6.39 -9.12
N ILE A 229 -5.79 7.48 -9.45
CA ILE A 229 -4.99 8.21 -8.45
C ILE A 229 -5.93 9.00 -7.55
N VAL A 230 -5.83 8.74 -6.24
CA VAL A 230 -6.65 9.39 -5.20
C VAL A 230 -5.83 10.28 -4.26
N LYS A 231 -4.52 10.04 -4.16
CA LYS A 231 -3.62 10.88 -3.37
C LYS A 231 -2.20 10.84 -3.94
N LYS A 232 -1.42 11.89 -3.67
CA LYS A 232 -0.03 12.03 -4.09
C LYS A 232 0.81 12.67 -2.98
N GLN A 233 2.09 12.33 -2.96
CA GLN A 233 3.13 12.86 -2.07
C GLN A 233 4.37 13.14 -2.92
N PHE A 234 5.06 14.25 -2.62
CA PHE A 234 6.29 14.68 -3.28
C PHE A 234 7.41 14.77 -2.25
#